data_AF-A0A2P7NYM9-F1
#
_entry.id   AF-A0A2P7NYM9-F1
#
_cell.length_a   1.000
_cell.length_b   1.000
_cell.length_c   1.000
_cell.angle_alpha   90.00
_cell.angle_beta   90.00
_cell.angle_gamma   90.00
#
_symmetry.space_group_name_H-M   'P 1'
#
loop_
_entity.id
_entity.type
_entity.pdbx_description
1 polymer ?
#
loop_
_entity_poly.entity_id
_entity_poly.type
_entity_poly.pdbx_seq_one_letter_code
_entity_poly.pdbx_strand_id
1 'polypeptide(L)' 'MIGLTQKNNELLLIGGGHSHIIAIKRLAMNPLTDARVTLISSDEMTSYSGMLPGLIAGHYAFEDCHIGLRMLCQ' A
#
# COMPACT_ATOMS: atom_id res chain seq x y z
N MET A 1 -16.13 -27.56 26.38
CA MET A 1 -15.43 -26.33 25.94
C MET A 1 -15.67 -26.17 24.44
N ILE A 2 -16.63 -25.32 24.07
CA ILE A 2 -16.81 -24.90 22.67
C ILE A 2 -15.77 -23.81 22.45
N GLY A 3 -14.74 -24.09 21.65
CA GLY A 3 -13.72 -23.11 21.32
C GLY A 3 -14.37 -21.93 20.61
N LEU A 4 -14.23 -20.74 21.17
CA LEU A 4 -14.57 -19.50 20.49
C LEU A 4 -13.68 -19.41 19.25
N THR A 5 -14.27 -19.52 18.06
CA THR A 5 -13.56 -19.31 16.80
C THR A 5 -13.00 -17.90 16.82
N GLN A 6 -11.67 -17.76 16.85
CA GLN A 6 -11.02 -16.46 16.73
C GLN A 6 -11.46 -15.82 15.41
N LYS A 7 -12.13 -14.68 15.49
CA LYS A 7 -12.59 -13.95 14.32
C LYS A 7 -11.40 -13.15 13.78
N ASN A 8 -10.66 -13.72 12.84
CA ASN A 8 -9.63 -12.98 12.13
C ASN A 8 -10.30 -11.86 11.31
N ASN A 9 -10.04 -10.61 11.68
CA ASN A 9 -10.59 -9.46 10.96
C ASN A 9 -9.83 -9.27 9.64
N GLU A 10 -10.53 -8.83 8.60
CA GLU A 10 -9.94 -8.54 7.29
C GLU A 10 -10.04 -7.02 7.05
N LEU A 11 -8.89 -6.36 6.95
CA LEU A 11 -8.81 -4.97 6.52
C LEU A 11 -8.47 -4.91 5.04
N LEU A 12 -9.46 -4.54 4.23
CA LEU A 12 -9.27 -4.33 2.79
C LEU A 12 -9.01 -2.86 2.52
N LEU A 13 -7.86 -2.55 1.94
CA LEU A 13 -7.51 -1.23 1.42
C LEU A 13 -7.75 -1.23 -0.09
N ILE A 14 -8.64 -0.38 -0.57
CA ILE A 14 -8.99 -0.31 -2.00
C ILE A 14 -8.30 0.90 -2.64
N GLY A 15 -7.39 0.63 -3.57
CA GLY A 15 -6.55 1.59 -4.29
C GLY A 15 -5.17 1.79 -3.67
N GLY A 16 -4.11 1.87 -4.49
CA GLY A 16 -2.72 2.05 -4.05
C GLY A 16 -2.24 3.51 -3.92
N GLY A 17 -3.12 4.46 -3.59
CA GLY A 17 -2.75 5.88 -3.52
C GLY A 17 -1.89 6.23 -2.29
N HIS A 18 -1.36 7.46 -2.26
CA HIS A 18 -0.47 7.95 -1.20
C HIS A 18 -0.96 7.71 0.22
N SER A 19 -2.26 7.93 0.48
CA SER A 19 -2.85 7.70 1.79
C SER A 19 -2.70 6.25 2.24
N HIS A 20 -2.95 5.29 1.34
CA HIS A 20 -2.79 3.87 1.65
C HIS A 20 -1.33 3.46 1.74
N ILE A 21 -0.42 4.03 0.94
CA ILE A 21 1.03 3.79 1.09
C ILE A 21 1.50 4.18 2.50
N ILE A 22 1.10 5.36 2.98
CA ILE A 22 1.44 5.84 4.32
C ILE A 22 0.80 4.94 5.39
N ALA A 23 -0.45 4.52 5.20
CA ALA A 23 -1.13 3.60 6.12
C ALA A 23 -0.40 2.25 6.21
N ILE A 24 -0.05 1.65 5.07
CA ILE A 24 0.70 0.39 4.99
C ILE A 24 2.06 0.53 5.69
N LYS A 25 2.80 1.62 5.44
CA LYS A 25 4.06 1.89 6.14
C LYS A 25 3.88 1.93 7.66
N ARG A 26 2.82 2.59 8.15
CA ARG A 26 2.53 2.65 9.59
C ARG A 26 2.13 1.28 10.15
N LEU A 27 1.37 0.49 9.41
CA LEU A 27 0.99 -0.87 9.78
C LEU A 27 2.20 -1.81 9.79
N ALA A 28 3.16 -1.65 8.89
CA ALA A 28 4.42 -2.40 8.92
C ALA A 28 5.26 -2.05 10.16
N MET A 29 5.24 -0.79 10.59
CA MET A 29 5.93 -0.34 11.82
C MET A 29 5.21 -0.77 13.10
N ASN A 30 3.88 -0.85 13.09
CA ASN A 30 3.05 -1.29 14.21
C ASN A 30 1.93 -2.20 13.71
N PRO A 31 2.20 -3.51 13.55
CA PRO A 31 1.24 -4.46 12.96
C PRO A 31 -0.01 -4.65 13.81
N LEU A 32 -1.15 -4.84 13.13
CA LEU A 32 -2.38 -5.29 13.78
C LEU A 32 -2.22 -6.79 14.13
N THR A 33 -2.44 -7.15 15.39
CA THR A 33 -2.32 -8.55 15.85
C THR A 33 -3.54 -9.40 15.48
N ASP A 34 -4.70 -8.77 15.30
CA ASP A 34 -5.99 -9.44 15.17
C ASP A 34 -6.62 -9.26 13.78
N ALA A 35 -5.83 -8.77 12.81
CA ALA A 35 -6.32 -8.52 11.46
C ALA A 35 -5.29 -8.83 10.37
N ARG A 36 -5.76 -9.42 9.28
CA ARG A 36 -5.02 -9.51 8.02
C ARG A 36 -5.30 -8.26 7.19
N VAL A 37 -4.26 -7.65 6.65
CA VAL A 37 -4.35 -6.46 5.79
C VAL A 37 -4.13 -6.88 4.34
N THR A 38 -5.05 -6.49 3.45
CA THR A 38 -4.95 -6.76 2.00
C THR A 38 -5.11 -5.46 1.23
N LEU A 39 -4.17 -5.15 0.33
CA LEU A 39 -4.30 -4.08 -0.64
C LEU A 39 -4.88 -4.63 -1.95
N ILE A 40 -5.96 -4.00 -2.44
CA ILE A 40 -6.55 -4.28 -3.75
C ILE A 40 -6.33 -3.04 -4.60
N SER A 41 -5.62 -3.18 -5.72
CA SER A 41 -5.32 -2.08 -6.65
C SER A 41 -5.45 -2.58 -8.09
N SER A 42 -5.87 -1.70 -9.00
CA SER A 42 -5.86 -1.96 -10.44
C SER A 42 -4.45 -2.00 -11.03
N ASP A 43 -3.52 -1.30 -10.37
CA ASP A 43 -2.17 -1.07 -10.83
C ASP A 43 -1.16 -1.67 -9.85
N GLU A 44 -0.01 -2.13 -10.36
CA GLU A 44 1.10 -2.64 -9.54
C GLU A 44 2.05 -1.53 -9.07
N MET A 45 2.04 -0.39 -9.77
CA MET A 45 2.85 0.79 -9.51
C MET A 45 1.95 1.98 -9.20
N THR A 46 2.37 2.85 -8.29
CA THR A 46 1.64 4.07 -7.95
C THR A 46 2.58 5.26 -8.04
N SER A 47 2.15 6.34 -8.71
CA SER A 47 2.98 7.52 -8.93
C SER A 47 2.88 8.51 -7.79
N TYR A 48 4.00 9.17 -7.48
CA TYR A 48 3.99 10.41 -6.70
C TYR A 48 3.60 11.57 -7.60
N SER A 49 2.34 12.00 -7.48
CA SER A 49 1.76 13.04 -8.36
C SER A 49 2.54 14.35 -8.36
N GLY A 50 3.19 14.70 -7.24
CA GLY A 50 4.06 15.86 -7.12
C GLY A 50 5.32 15.81 -8.01
N MET A 51 5.76 14.61 -8.42
CA MET A 51 6.92 14.42 -9.32
C MET A 51 6.54 14.30 -10.79
N LEU A 52 5.26 14.06 -11.12
CA LEU A 52 4.82 13.87 -12.50
C LEU A 52 5.17 15.04 -13.45
N PRO A 53 5.09 16.32 -13.05
CA PRO A 53 5.56 17.40 -13.92
C PRO A 53 7.04 17.27 -14.29
N GLY A 54 7.89 16.82 -13.35
CA GLY A 54 9.31 16.58 -13.60
C GLY A 54 9.55 15.36 -14.49
N LEU A 55 8.74 14.31 -14.36
CA LEU A 55 8.77 13.16 -15.27
C LEU A 55 8.42 13.58 -16.71
N ILE A 56 7.34 14.34 -16.89
CA ILE A 56 6.91 14.84 -18.21
C ILE A 56 7.98 15.76 -18.82
N ALA A 57 8.63 16.59 -18.00
CA ALA A 57 9.72 17.46 -18.44
C ALA A 57 11.06 16.71 -18.69
N GLY A 58 11.14 15.41 -18.41
CA GLY A 58 12.35 14.60 -18.59
C GLY A 58 13.42 14.80 -17.51
N HIS A 59 13.06 15.34 -16.35
CA HIS A 59 13.96 15.51 -15.20
C HIS A 59 14.08 14.26 -14.33
N TYR A 60 13.09 13.36 -14.41
CA TYR A 60 13.04 12.12 -13.66
C TYR A 60 12.77 10.94 -14.59
N ALA A 61 13.31 9.78 -14.23
CA ALA A 61 12.90 8.52 -14.81
C ALA A 61 11.56 8.07 -14.22
N PHE A 62 10.93 7.07 -14.84
CA PHE A 62 9.67 6.51 -14.36
C PHE A 62 9.83 5.96 -12.94
N GLU A 63 10.93 5.26 -12.69
CA GLU A 63 11.25 4.59 -11.43
C GLU A 63 11.49 5.57 -10.29
N ASP A 64 11.98 6.78 -10.57
CA ASP A 64 12.13 7.85 -9.57
C ASP A 64 10.77 8.32 -9.04
N CYS A 65 9.72 8.20 -9.87
CA CYS A 65 8.40 8.76 -9.58
C CYS A 65 7.39 7.71 -9.09
N HIS A 66 7.68 6.41 -9.20
CA HIS A 66 6.71 5.36 -8.96
C HIS A 66 7.15 4.39 -7.87
N ILE A 67 6.20 3.99 -7.03
CA ILE A 67 6.41 3.03 -5.95
C ILE A 67 5.76 1.70 -6.36
N GLY A 68 6.52 0.62 -6.22
CA GLY A 68 6.00 -0.74 -6.42
C GLY A 68 5.16 -1.21 -5.25
N LEU A 69 3.86 -1.39 -5.48
CA LEU A 69 2.90 -1.78 -4.45
C LEU A 69 3.11 -3.22 -3.96
N ARG A 70 3.54 -4.12 -4.84
CA ARG A 70 3.86 -5.51 -4.47
C ARG A 70 4.99 -5.56 -3.45
N MET A 71 6.08 -4.86 -3.71
CA MET A 71 7.24 -4.80 -2.81
C MET A 71 6.90 -4.10 -1.50
N LEU A 72 6.04 -3.08 -1.55
CA LEU A 72 5.57 -2.37 -0.35
C LEU A 72 4.74 -3.26 0.60
N CYS A 73 4.05 -4.26 0.08
CA CYS A 73 3.15 -5.14 0.84
C CYS A 73 3.80 -6.46 1.30
N GLN A 74 5.13 -6.59 1.19
CA GLN A 74 5.91 -7.73 1.67
C GLN A 74 6.54 -7.41 3.03
#